data_AF-A0A6L8Q1S1-F1
#
_entry.id   AF-A0A6L8Q1S1-F1
#
_cell.length_a   1.000
_cell.length_b   1.000
_cell.length_c   1.000
_cell.angle_alpha   90.00
_cell.angle_beta   90.00
_cell.angle_gamma   90.00
#
_symmetry.space_group_name_H-M   'P 1'
#
loop_
_entity.id
_entity.type
_entity.pdbx_description
1 polymer ?
#
loop_
_entity_poly.entity_id
_entity_poly.type
_entity_poly.pdbx_seq_one_letter_code
_entity_poly.pdbx_strand_id
1 'polypeptide(L)'
;MSATATLNIRLPEELKEHGMQVLARQHISVSEAVRQLFCELERSQQVPEFLADASPRDDIQGKRQLLRTMVRASRPTPDALEPPIAPKGHDWREDWREHLLEKHGGA
;
A
#
# COMPACT_ATOMS: atom_id res chain seq x y z
N MET A 1 -23.76 10.63 4.73
CA MET A 1 -23.01 11.07 5.93
C MET A 1 -21.54 11.03 5.58
N SER A 2 -20.86 12.17 5.53
CA SER A 2 -19.42 12.18 5.25
C SER A 2 -18.69 11.67 6.49
N ALA A 3 -18.21 10.43 6.45
CA ALA A 3 -17.39 9.88 7.53
C ALA A 3 -16.10 10.69 7.62
N THR A 4 -15.84 11.32 8.76
CA THR A 4 -14.59 12.05 9.01
C THR A 4 -13.56 11.09 9.58
N ALA A 5 -12.36 11.09 9.01
CA ALA A 5 -11.21 10.32 9.49
C ALA A 5 -10.10 11.26 9.96
N THR A 6 -9.34 10.82 10.96
CA THR A 6 -8.20 11.58 11.51
C THR A 6 -6.90 10.90 11.14
N LEU A 7 -5.89 11.70 10.76
CA LEU A 7 -4.55 11.24 10.43
C LEU A 7 -3.56 11.77 11.48
N ASN A 8 -2.94 10.85 12.24
CA ASN A 8 -1.93 11.19 13.24
C ASN A 8 -0.55 10.72 12.74
N ILE A 9 0.38 11.65 12.48
CA ILE A 9 1.71 11.36 11.94
C ILE A 9 2.77 11.91 12.89
N ARG A 10 3.81 11.10 13.16
CA ARG A 10 5.02 11.54 13.89
C ARG A 10 6.04 12.05 12.89
N LEU A 11 6.58 13.24 13.14
CA LEU A 11 7.59 13.89 12.31
C LEU A 11 8.77 14.31 13.20
N PRO A 12 10.01 14.28 12.70
CA PRO A 12 11.12 14.99 13.34
C PRO A 12 10.79 16.47 13.50
N GLU A 13 11.16 17.07 14.64
CA GLU A 13 10.76 18.46 14.97
C GLU A 13 11.30 19.45 13.93
N GLU A 14 12.59 19.36 13.57
CA GLU A 14 13.20 20.23 12.56
C GLU A 14 12.51 20.14 11.20
N LEU A 15 12.12 18.92 10.78
CA LEU A 15 11.41 18.72 9.51
C LEU A 15 10.04 19.38 9.53
N LYS A 16 9.33 19.27 10.65
CA LYS A 16 8.03 19.90 10.86
C LYS A 16 8.16 21.42 10.84
N GLU A 17 9.11 21.99 11.56
CA GLU A 17 9.32 23.45 11.61
C GLU A 17 9.65 24.02 10.23
N HIS A 18 10.64 23.45 9.54
CA HIS A 18 11.03 23.90 8.21
C HIS A 18 9.89 23.76 7.20
N GLY A 19 9.18 22.62 7.22
CA GLY A 19 8.02 22.39 6.35
C GLY A 19 6.89 23.39 6.61
N MET A 20 6.58 23.66 7.88
CA MET A 20 5.58 24.66 8.26
C MET A 20 5.99 26.07 7.80
N GLN A 21 7.28 26.42 7.87
CA GLN A 21 7.76 27.71 7.40
C GLN A 21 7.57 27.90 5.89
N VAL A 22 7.83 26.85 5.10
CA VAL A 22 7.62 26.89 3.64
C VAL A 22 6.14 27.08 3.30
N LEU A 23 5.24 26.33 3.95
CA LEU A 23 3.80 26.44 3.72
C LEU A 23 3.24 27.80 4.18
N ALA A 24 3.73 28.32 5.31
CA ALA A 24 3.31 29.61 5.84
C ALA A 24 3.61 30.77 4.88
N ARG A 25 4.75 30.72 4.16
CA ARG A 25 5.11 31.72 3.14
C ARG A 25 4.12 31.80 1.98
N GLN A 26 3.38 30.71 1.73
CA GLN A 26 2.36 30.62 0.70
C GLN A 26 0.94 30.73 1.27
N HIS A 27 0.79 31.04 2.56
CA HIS A 27 -0.49 31.08 3.28
C HIS A 27 -1.28 29.76 3.25
N ILE A 28 -0.58 28.62 3.16
CA ILE A 28 -1.18 27.29 3.14
C ILE A 28 -1.06 26.65 4.53
N SER A 29 -2.15 26.09 5.05
CA SER A 29 -2.10 25.30 6.28
C SER A 29 -1.62 23.87 6.02
N VAL A 30 -0.95 23.25 7.00
CA VAL A 30 -0.49 21.85 6.90
C VAL A 30 -1.66 20.92 6.58
N SER A 31 -2.78 21.08 7.28
CA SER A 31 -3.97 20.25 7.07
C SER A 31 -4.54 20.40 5.66
N GLU A 32 -4.44 21.59 5.07
CA GLU A 32 -4.88 21.82 3.69
C GLU A 32 -3.93 21.19 2.68
N ALA A 33 -2.62 21.36 2.86
CA ALA A 33 -1.62 20.71 2.02
C ALA A 33 -1.79 19.18 2.02
N VAL A 34 -2.03 18.59 3.19
CA VAL A 34 -2.30 17.15 3.33
C VAL A 34 -3.62 16.77 2.63
N ARG A 35 -4.70 17.54 2.78
CA ARG A 35 -5.96 17.27 2.06
C ARG A 35 -5.77 17.31 0.56
N GLN A 36 -5.09 18.31 0.03
CA GLN A 36 -4.81 18.43 -1.39
C GLN A 36 -3.98 17.24 -1.91
N LEU A 37 -2.98 16.79 -1.15
CA LEU A 37 -2.25 15.57 -1.48
C LEU A 37 -3.19 14.37 -1.62
N PHE A 38 -4.10 14.15 -0.67
CA PHE A 38 -5.05 13.04 -0.75
C PHE A 38 -6.06 13.19 -1.89
N CYS A 39 -6.50 14.42 -2.20
CA CYS A 39 -7.33 14.67 -3.38
C CYS A 39 -6.60 14.32 -4.69
N GLU A 40 -5.32 14.65 -4.79
CA GLU A 40 -4.50 14.29 -5.96
C GLU A 40 -4.27 12.78 -6.06
N LEU A 41 -4.03 12.10 -4.94
CA LEU A 41 -3.91 10.64 -4.90
C LEU A 41 -5.22 9.96 -5.34
N GLU A 42 -6.36 10.46 -4.87
CA GLU A 42 -7.68 9.96 -5.24
C GLU A 42 -7.95 10.18 -6.73
N ARG A 43 -7.66 11.38 -7.25
CA ARG A 43 -7.92 11.74 -8.65
C ARG A 43 -6.99 11.02 -9.63
N SER A 44 -5.69 11.03 -9.36
CA SER A 44 -4.68 10.50 -10.29
C SER A 44 -4.50 8.99 -10.17
N GLN A 45 -4.83 8.41 -9.02
CA GLN A 45 -4.51 7.02 -8.68
C GLN A 45 -3.01 6.69 -8.83
N GLN A 46 -2.14 7.71 -8.74
CA GLN A 46 -0.69 7.60 -8.90
C GLN A 46 0.01 8.26 -7.71
N VAL A 47 1.19 7.77 -7.37
CA VAL A 47 2.04 8.36 -6.34
C VAL A 47 2.80 9.53 -6.97
N PRO A 48 2.74 10.74 -6.39
CA PRO A 48 3.54 11.88 -6.85
C PRO A 48 5.03 11.55 -6.91
N GLU A 49 5.76 12.15 -7.85
CA GLU A 49 7.18 11.87 -8.10
C GLU A 49 8.05 12.03 -6.85
N PHE A 50 7.81 13.06 -6.04
CA PHE A 50 8.57 13.29 -4.80
C PHE A 50 8.32 12.22 -3.71
N LEU A 51 7.31 11.36 -3.90
CA LEU A 51 7.01 10.20 -3.06
C LEU A 51 7.40 8.88 -3.73
N ALA A 52 7.96 8.89 -4.95
CA ALA A 52 8.29 7.66 -5.68
C ALA A 52 9.36 6.82 -4.95
N ASP A 53 10.33 7.50 -4.34
CA ASP A 53 11.41 6.87 -3.56
C ASP A 53 11.07 6.71 -2.08
N ALA A 54 9.86 7.08 -1.65
CA ALA A 54 9.41 6.82 -0.29
C ALA A 54 9.39 5.29 -0.11
N SER A 55 10.32 4.79 0.71
CA SER A 55 10.57 3.35 0.86
C SER A 55 9.24 2.62 1.00
N PRO A 56 8.90 1.72 0.06
CA PRO A 56 7.72 0.90 0.23
C PRO A 56 7.89 0.17 1.57
N ARG A 57 6.87 0.20 2.42
CA ARG A 57 6.77 -0.84 3.45
C ARG A 57 6.66 -2.15 2.67
N ASP A 58 7.73 -2.94 2.70
CA ASP A 58 7.91 -4.18 1.94
C ASP A 58 6.68 -5.09 1.94
N ASP A 59 5.92 -5.05 3.03
CA ASP A 59 4.64 -5.74 3.25
C ASP A 59 3.59 -5.57 2.13
N ILE A 60 3.44 -4.37 1.54
CA ILE A 60 2.35 -4.13 0.57
C ILE A 60 2.74 -4.61 -0.82
N GLN A 61 3.99 -4.40 -1.21
CA GLN A 61 4.49 -4.91 -2.48
C GLN A 61 4.58 -6.43 -2.46
N GLY A 62 5.03 -7.03 -1.35
CA GLY A 62 5.03 -8.48 -1.14
C GLY A 62 3.62 -9.08 -1.28
N LYS A 63 2.63 -8.48 -0.60
CA LYS A 63 1.21 -8.90 -0.72
C LYS A 63 0.67 -8.77 -2.14
N ARG A 64 0.97 -7.68 -2.84
CA ARG A 64 0.54 -7.48 -4.24
C ARG A 64 1.20 -8.49 -5.18
N GLN A 65 2.47 -8.82 -4.96
CA GLN A 65 3.18 -9.82 -5.74
C GLN A 65 2.63 -11.23 -5.52
N LEU A 66 2.33 -11.59 -4.27
CA LEU A 66 1.69 -12.86 -3.92
C LEU A 66 0.32 -13.00 -4.59
N LEU A 67 -0.55 -11.99 -4.46
CA LEU A 67 -1.87 -11.99 -5.10
C LEU A 67 -1.78 -12.08 -6.63
N ARG A 68 -0.83 -11.38 -7.26
CA ARG A 68 -0.59 -11.49 -8.71
C ARG A 68 -0.16 -12.89 -9.13
N THR A 69 0.66 -13.56 -8.32
CA THR A 69 1.10 -14.93 -8.56
C THR A 69 -0.08 -15.90 -8.48
N MET A 70 -0.92 -15.78 -7.46
CA MET A 70 -2.13 -16.60 -7.29
C MET A 70 -3.14 -16.39 -8.42
N VAL A 71 -3.37 -15.15 -8.85
CA VAL A 71 -4.28 -14.84 -9.97
C VAL A 71 -3.74 -15.37 -11.29
N ARG A 72 -2.41 -15.32 -11.52
CA ARG A 72 -1.78 -15.93 -12.70
C ARG A 72 -1.91 -17.46 -12.68
N ALA A 73 -1.73 -18.09 -11.53
CA ALA A 73 -1.94 -19.53 -11.37
C ALA A 73 -3.42 -19.95 -11.56
N SER A 74 -4.35 -19.02 -11.33
CA SER A 74 -5.80 -19.26 -11.44
C SER A 74 -6.40 -18.88 -12.81
N ARG A 75 -5.62 -18.28 -13.73
CA ARG A 75 -6.10 -17.98 -15.09
C ARG A 75 -5.85 -19.18 -16.00
N PRO A 76 -6.88 -19.77 -16.63
CA PRO A 76 -6.67 -20.72 -17.71
C PRO A 76 -6.11 -19.97 -18.91
N THR A 77 -4.97 -20.41 -19.43
CA THR A 77 -4.47 -19.99 -20.74
C THR A 77 -5.50 -20.41 -21.80
N PRO A 78 -5.87 -19.55 -22.77
CA PRO A 78 -6.94 -19.85 -23.74
C PRO A 78 -6.64 -21.04 -24.67
N ASP A 79 -5.40 -21.53 -24.68
CA ASP A 79 -4.89 -22.50 -25.65
C ASP A 79 -4.26 -23.74 -25.00
N ALA A 80 -4.47 -23.94 -23.69
CA ALA A 80 -4.03 -25.15 -23.01
C ALA A 80 -5.19 -26.15 -22.91
N LEU A 81 -5.10 -27.23 -23.68
CA LEU A 81 -5.99 -28.40 -23.58
C LEU A 81 -5.83 -29.19 -22.27
N GLU A 82 -5.04 -28.69 -21.31
CA GLU A 82 -4.91 -29.24 -19.97
C GLU A 82 -5.01 -28.13 -18.91
N PRO A 83 -5.69 -28.38 -17.79
CA PRO A 83 -5.79 -27.41 -16.69
C PRO A 83 -4.40 -27.10 -16.10
N PRO A 84 -4.14 -25.85 -15.66
CA PRO A 84 -2.89 -25.54 -14.96
C PRO A 84 -2.77 -26.43 -13.73
N ILE A 85 -1.66 -27.16 -13.65
CA ILE A 85 -1.35 -28.09 -12.56
C ILE A 85 -1.06 -27.25 -11.31
N ALA A 86 -2.10 -26.88 -10.57
CA ALA A 86 -1.94 -26.83 -9.13
C ALA A 86 -1.66 -28.28 -8.68
N PRO A 87 -0.60 -28.56 -7.91
CA PRO A 87 -0.41 -29.89 -7.34
C PRO A 87 -1.70 -30.25 -6.62
N LYS A 88 -2.34 -31.36 -7.01
CA LYS A 88 -3.57 -31.83 -6.35
C LYS A 88 -3.30 -31.92 -4.85
N GLY A 89 -3.97 -31.08 -4.06
CA GLY A 89 -3.85 -31.05 -2.61
C GLY A 89 -3.04 -29.90 -2.01
N HIS A 90 -2.52 -28.95 -2.81
CA HIS A 90 -1.84 -27.79 -2.24
C HIS A 90 -2.85 -26.79 -1.63
N ASP A 91 -2.96 -26.76 -0.30
CA ASP A 91 -3.84 -25.82 0.41
C ASP A 91 -3.16 -24.47 0.59
N TRP A 92 -3.33 -23.59 -0.39
CA TRP A 92 -2.89 -22.19 -0.33
C TRP A 92 -3.45 -21.42 0.88
N ARG A 93 -4.50 -21.93 1.56
CA ARG A 93 -5.02 -21.33 2.79
C ARG A 93 -4.15 -21.64 4.00
N GLU A 94 -3.33 -22.69 3.95
CA GLU A 94 -2.39 -23.06 5.00
C GLU A 94 -1.14 -22.18 4.93
N ASP A 95 -0.57 -21.99 3.74
CA ASP A 95 0.50 -21.02 3.48
C ASP A 95 0.14 -19.60 3.93
N TRP A 96 -1.10 -19.16 3.64
CA TRP A 96 -1.56 -17.84 4.07
C TRP A 96 -1.74 -17.75 5.58
N ARG A 97 -2.11 -18.86 6.24
CA ARG A 97 -2.20 -18.93 7.70
C ARG A 97 -0.82 -18.93 8.34
N GLU A 98 0.15 -19.65 7.78
CA GLU A 98 1.54 -19.68 8.26
C GLU A 98 2.19 -18.30 8.15
N HIS A 99 2.01 -17.59 7.03
CA HIS A 99 2.47 -16.21 6.88
C HIS A 99 1.85 -15.24 7.90
N LEU A 100 0.57 -15.44 8.27
CA LEU A 100 -0.09 -14.64 9.31
C LEU A 100 0.42 -14.99 10.72
N LEU A 101 0.75 -16.26 10.98
CA LEU A 101 1.31 -16.72 12.25
C LEU A 101 2.75 -16.25 12.45
N GLU A 102 3.59 -16.28 11.43
CA GLU A 102 4.96 -15.76 11.50
C GLU A 102 4.98 -14.24 11.78
N LYS A 103 3.99 -13.52 11.24
CA LYS A 103 3.84 -12.06 11.45
C LYS A 103 3.29 -11.66 12.82
N HIS A 104 2.49 -12.52 13.46
CA HIS A 104 1.75 -12.20 14.68
C HIS A 104 2.07 -13.12 15.89
N GLY A 105 2.93 -14.12 15.71
CA GLY A 105 3.23 -15.17 16.69
C GLY A 105 4.52 -14.96 17.49
N GLY A 106 5.19 -13.81 17.38
CA GLY A 106 6.29 -13.44 18.27
C GLY A 106 5.77 -12.76 19.53
N ALA A 107 5.46 -13.55 20.56
CA ALA A 107 5.38 -13.12 21.96
C ALA A 107 6.50 -13.80 22.75
#